data_AF-A0A3D1B6T2-F1
#
_entry.id   AF-A0A3D1B6T2-F1
#
_cell.length_a   1.000
_cell.length_b   1.000
_cell.length_c   1.000
_cell.angle_alpha   90.00
_cell.angle_beta   90.00
_cell.angle_gamma   90.00
#
_symmetry.space_group_name_H-M   'P 1'
#
loop_
_entity.id
_entity.type
_entity.pdbx_description
1 polymer ?
#
loop_
_entity_poly.entity_id
_entity_poly.type
_entity_poly.pdbx_seq_one_letter_code
_entity_poly.pdbx_strand_id
1 'polypeptide(L)'
;MTRTLLAAAVSCALACASASTLAATAYVSNEKDDTVSVIDLDTLETVETLDVGQRPRGLTLSRDNKLLYICASDSDTVQVMDLATRKIIKQLPSGADPEQFALHPNNKWLYISNEDDALVTVVDVDNEEVLAQIDVGVEPEGMGVSPDGKWAVNTSETTNMLHWIDTSTNQLVDNTLVDQRPRHVEFNKDSTLLWASSEIGGTVSVVDVEKREIIKTLNFKIKGVHPDKVQPVGIKLSSDGKYAFVALGPANHIAVVDAKTYEVLDYLLVGRRVWHMAFNIDESRLLTTNGVSGDVSVIDVDSLKVIKSIKVGRYPWGVVVA
;
A
#
# COMPACT_ATOMS: atom_id res chain seq x y z
N MET A 1 -34.19 10.09 72.32
CA MET A 1 -34.08 9.15 71.18
C MET A 1 -34.93 9.67 70.04
N THR A 2 -34.36 10.40 69.10
CA THR A 2 -35.01 10.70 67.81
C THR A 2 -33.90 11.04 66.82
N ARG A 3 -33.91 10.31 65.71
CA ARG A 3 -32.81 10.15 64.76
C ARG A 3 -32.71 11.31 63.78
N THR A 4 -31.46 11.63 63.48
CA THR A 4 -30.90 12.44 62.40
C THR A 4 -31.37 12.00 61.02
N LEU A 5 -31.58 12.95 60.11
CA LEU A 5 -31.58 12.74 58.66
C LEU A 5 -30.81 13.90 58.01
N LEU A 6 -29.53 13.66 57.72
CA LEU A 6 -28.73 14.47 56.80
C LEU A 6 -28.81 13.79 55.43
N ALA A 7 -29.35 14.49 54.44
CA ALA A 7 -29.31 14.05 53.05
C ALA A 7 -27.91 14.35 52.47
N ALA A 8 -27.17 13.29 52.11
CA ALA A 8 -25.91 13.42 51.39
C ALA A 8 -26.19 13.44 49.87
N ALA A 9 -25.87 14.56 49.23
CA ALA A 9 -25.85 14.65 47.77
C ALA A 9 -24.58 13.96 47.24
N VAL A 10 -24.77 12.90 46.44
CA VAL A 10 -23.69 12.24 45.71
C VAL A 10 -23.56 12.93 44.35
N SER A 11 -22.54 13.78 44.20
CA SER A 11 -22.14 14.29 42.88
C SER A 11 -21.30 13.22 42.19
N CYS A 12 -21.87 12.56 41.19
CA CYS A 12 -21.18 11.62 40.33
C CYS A 12 -20.41 12.42 39.26
N ALA A 13 -19.11 12.61 39.45
CA ALA A 13 -18.25 13.19 38.43
C ALA A 13 -17.96 12.13 37.36
N LEU A 14 -18.54 12.30 36.16
CA LEU A 14 -18.10 11.56 34.98
C LEU A 14 -16.70 12.02 34.61
N ALA A 15 -15.70 11.21 34.92
CA ALA A 15 -14.40 11.30 34.28
C ALA A 15 -14.55 10.79 32.85
N CYS A 16 -14.73 11.70 31.89
CA CYS A 16 -14.42 11.42 30.50
C CYS A 16 -12.91 11.15 30.43
N ALA A 17 -12.53 9.88 30.39
CA ALA A 17 -11.20 9.51 29.96
C ALA A 17 -11.04 9.98 28.51
N SER A 18 -10.29 11.05 28.30
CA SER A 18 -9.77 11.40 26.98
C SER A 18 -8.94 10.22 26.52
N ALA A 19 -9.50 9.36 25.67
CA ALA A 19 -8.68 8.43 24.91
C ALA A 19 -7.70 9.32 24.15
N SER A 20 -6.41 9.24 24.48
CA SER A 20 -5.36 9.77 23.63
C SER A 20 -5.52 9.03 22.30
N THR A 21 -6.13 9.67 21.32
CA THR A 21 -5.99 9.24 19.94
C THR A 21 -4.48 9.29 19.70
N LEU A 22 -3.84 8.12 19.57
CA LEU A 22 -2.48 8.07 19.07
C LEU A 22 -2.50 8.88 17.77
N ALA A 23 -1.67 9.92 17.69
CA ALA A 23 -1.52 10.69 16.47
C ALA A 23 -1.23 9.72 15.33
N ALA A 24 -2.02 9.77 14.26
CA ALA A 24 -1.84 8.87 13.14
C ALA A 24 -0.40 9.01 12.62
N THR A 25 0.29 7.89 12.41
CA THR A 25 1.71 7.89 12.08
C THR A 25 1.92 7.20 10.74
N ALA A 26 2.60 7.87 9.81
CA ALA A 26 2.99 7.25 8.54
C ALA A 26 4.42 6.72 8.59
N TYR A 27 4.65 5.58 7.93
CA TYR A 27 5.95 4.94 7.77
C TYR A 27 6.26 4.87 6.29
N VAL A 28 7.46 5.31 5.91
CA VAL A 28 7.88 5.47 4.52
C VAL A 28 9.21 4.76 4.31
N SER A 29 9.27 3.79 3.40
CA SER A 29 10.51 3.09 3.07
C SER A 29 11.38 3.96 2.16
N ASN A 30 12.68 4.05 2.45
CA ASN A 30 13.67 4.82 1.70
C ASN A 30 14.71 3.89 1.07
N GLU A 31 14.50 3.49 -0.20
CA GLU A 31 15.29 2.45 -0.87
C GLU A 31 16.80 2.70 -0.79
N LYS A 32 17.23 3.95 -0.97
CA LYS A 32 18.66 4.27 -1.12
C LYS A 32 19.36 4.52 0.21
N ASP A 33 18.62 4.53 1.31
CA ASP A 33 19.13 4.81 2.65
C ASP A 33 19.07 3.60 3.57
N ASP A 34 18.44 2.50 3.18
CA ASP A 34 18.21 1.33 4.04
C ASP A 34 17.47 1.71 5.35
N THR A 35 16.53 2.66 5.24
CA THR A 35 15.76 3.19 6.38
C THR A 35 14.27 3.27 6.11
N VAL A 36 13.50 3.39 7.20
CA VAL A 36 12.10 3.83 7.19
C VAL A 36 11.98 5.18 7.90
N SER A 37 11.43 6.19 7.24
CA SER A 37 11.08 7.47 7.86
C SER A 37 9.72 7.39 8.55
N VAL A 38 9.61 7.96 9.74
CA VAL A 38 8.37 8.05 10.53
C VAL A 38 7.86 9.48 10.48
N ILE A 39 6.62 9.68 10.06
CA ILE A 39 5.96 10.97 9.92
C ILE A 39 4.81 11.06 10.91
N ASP A 40 4.80 12.13 11.71
CA ASP A 40 3.67 12.51 12.54
C ASP A 40 2.64 13.27 11.66
N LEU A 41 1.41 12.76 11.57
CA LEU A 41 0.40 13.32 10.67
C LEU A 41 -0.33 14.56 11.21
N ASP A 42 -0.17 14.88 12.49
CA ASP A 42 -0.73 16.10 13.08
C ASP A 42 0.17 17.29 12.74
N THR A 43 1.48 17.11 12.90
CA THR A 43 2.51 18.12 12.60
C THR A 43 2.93 18.13 11.13
N LEU A 44 2.73 17.02 10.41
CA LEU A 44 3.21 16.80 9.05
C LEU A 44 4.73 16.94 8.93
N GLU A 45 5.45 16.37 9.89
CA GLU A 45 6.91 16.38 9.97
C GLU A 45 7.46 14.97 10.18
N THR A 46 8.66 14.72 9.64
CA THR A 46 9.40 13.50 9.94
C THR A 46 9.99 13.61 11.34
N VAL A 47 9.58 12.71 12.22
CA VAL A 47 9.94 12.72 13.64
C VAL A 47 11.04 11.71 13.98
N GLU A 48 11.21 10.68 13.14
CA GLU A 48 12.16 9.61 13.38
C GLU A 48 12.61 8.98 12.05
N THR A 49 13.77 8.34 12.05
CA THR A 49 14.27 7.50 10.95
C THR A 49 14.83 6.22 11.57
N LEU A 50 14.35 5.08 11.06
CA LEU A 50 14.60 3.75 11.61
C LEU A 50 15.45 2.96 10.62
N ASP A 51 16.56 2.39 11.10
CA ASP A 51 17.39 1.50 10.30
C ASP A 51 16.68 0.17 10.05
N VAL A 52 16.74 -0.33 8.81
CA VAL A 52 16.13 -1.60 8.38
C VAL A 52 17.08 -2.36 7.44
N GLY A 53 16.61 -3.45 6.84
CA GLY A 53 17.34 -4.20 5.82
C GLY A 53 17.54 -3.42 4.52
N GLN A 54 18.34 -3.98 3.62
CA GLN A 54 18.80 -3.28 2.43
C GLN A 54 17.69 -3.11 1.38
N ARG A 55 17.67 -1.94 0.72
CA ARG A 55 16.69 -1.55 -0.31
C ARG A 55 15.24 -1.80 0.13
N PRO A 56 14.77 -1.12 1.20
CA PRO A 56 13.41 -1.32 1.66
C PRO A 56 12.40 -0.79 0.63
N ARG A 57 11.44 -1.61 0.21
CA ARG A 57 10.36 -1.24 -0.72
C ARG A 57 8.98 -1.43 -0.12
N GLY A 58 8.32 -2.56 -0.38
CA GLY A 58 6.98 -2.87 0.10
C GLY A 58 6.85 -2.76 1.62
N LEU A 59 5.79 -2.09 2.07
CA LEU A 59 5.42 -1.98 3.49
C LEU A 59 3.98 -2.45 3.67
N THR A 60 3.69 -3.21 4.72
CA THR A 60 2.31 -3.49 5.17
C THR A 60 2.24 -3.54 6.69
N LEU A 61 1.10 -3.18 7.25
CA LEU A 61 0.82 -3.32 8.68
C LEU A 61 0.12 -4.65 8.97
N SER A 62 0.32 -5.18 10.17
CA SER A 62 -0.63 -6.14 10.74
C SER A 62 -2.00 -5.49 10.90
N ARG A 63 -3.07 -6.29 10.90
CA ARG A 63 -4.45 -5.80 11.01
C ARG A 63 -4.75 -5.06 12.32
N ASP A 64 -3.96 -5.30 13.36
CA ASP A 64 -4.06 -4.60 14.63
C ASP A 64 -3.10 -3.39 14.74
N ASN A 65 -2.44 -3.01 13.64
CA ASN A 65 -1.49 -1.91 13.52
C ASN A 65 -0.32 -1.96 14.53
N LYS A 66 0.06 -3.16 15.00
CA LYS A 66 1.19 -3.32 15.93
C LYS A 66 2.49 -3.71 15.28
N LEU A 67 2.42 -4.40 14.15
CA LEU A 67 3.59 -4.86 13.41
C LEU A 67 3.67 -4.15 12.06
N LEU A 68 4.87 -3.80 11.66
CA LEU A 68 5.21 -3.33 10.32
C LEU A 68 6.07 -4.39 9.64
N TYR A 69 5.58 -4.93 8.55
CA TYR A 69 6.33 -5.80 7.66
C TYR A 69 7.04 -4.93 6.62
N ILE A 70 8.31 -5.21 6.38
CA ILE A 70 9.21 -4.41 5.55
C ILE A 70 9.89 -5.34 4.55
N CYS A 71 9.70 -5.09 3.26
CA CYS A 71 10.37 -5.84 2.21
C CYS A 71 11.80 -5.32 2.09
N ALA A 72 12.79 -6.08 2.53
CA ALA A 72 14.19 -5.73 2.42
C ALA A 72 14.79 -6.48 1.23
N SER A 73 14.58 -5.91 0.04
CA SER A 73 14.75 -6.57 -1.26
C SER A 73 16.16 -7.10 -1.46
N ASP A 74 17.19 -6.25 -1.31
CA ASP A 74 18.59 -6.67 -1.47
C ASP A 74 19.10 -7.56 -0.32
N SER A 75 18.29 -7.80 0.72
CA SER A 75 18.57 -8.71 1.82
C SER A 75 17.81 -10.05 1.71
N ASP A 76 17.04 -10.27 0.64
CA ASP A 76 16.26 -11.49 0.40
C ASP A 76 15.40 -11.91 1.61
N THR A 77 14.73 -10.93 2.25
CA THR A 77 13.89 -11.19 3.43
C THR A 77 12.77 -10.16 3.61
N VAL A 78 11.73 -10.55 4.36
CA VAL A 78 10.77 -9.61 4.95
C VAL A 78 11.06 -9.43 6.44
N GLN A 79 11.46 -8.22 6.83
CA GLN A 79 11.66 -7.88 8.24
C GLN A 79 10.33 -7.54 8.91
N VAL A 80 10.17 -7.94 10.18
CA VAL A 80 8.99 -7.60 10.99
C VAL A 80 9.42 -6.72 12.15
N MET A 81 8.89 -5.50 12.19
CA MET A 81 9.12 -4.53 13.24
C MET A 81 7.94 -4.47 14.21
N ASP A 82 8.22 -4.51 15.51
CA ASP A 82 7.25 -4.14 16.53
C ASP A 82 7.18 -2.60 16.64
N LEU A 83 6.00 -2.04 16.38
CA LEU A 83 5.82 -0.58 16.32
C LEU A 83 5.85 0.09 17.69
N ALA A 84 5.57 -0.62 18.79
CA ALA A 84 5.65 -0.04 20.12
C ALA A 84 7.10 0.16 20.56
N THR A 85 7.99 -0.76 20.20
CA THR A 85 9.40 -0.76 20.61
C THR A 85 10.36 -0.28 19.52
N ARG A 86 9.88 -0.14 18.27
CA ARG A 86 10.66 0.22 17.08
C ARG A 86 11.79 -0.77 16.77
N LYS A 87 11.60 -2.04 17.10
CA LYS A 87 12.64 -3.08 16.93
C LYS A 87 12.21 -4.09 15.90
N ILE A 88 13.15 -4.52 15.06
CA ILE A 88 13.00 -5.72 14.25
C ILE A 88 12.97 -6.93 15.20
N ILE A 89 11.87 -7.68 15.17
CA ILE A 89 11.64 -8.83 16.04
C ILE A 89 11.68 -10.16 15.29
N LYS A 90 11.51 -10.15 13.96
CA LYS A 90 11.57 -11.33 13.09
C LYS A 90 12.14 -10.99 11.72
N GLN A 91 12.63 -12.01 11.03
CA GLN A 91 12.97 -11.98 9.62
C GLN A 91 12.31 -13.19 8.96
N LEU A 92 11.29 -12.94 8.14
CA LEU A 92 10.56 -13.98 7.46
C LEU A 92 11.33 -14.42 6.21
N PRO A 93 11.31 -15.72 5.87
CA PRO A 93 11.90 -16.20 4.64
C PRO A 93 11.17 -15.59 3.42
N SER A 94 11.91 -15.35 2.35
CA SER A 94 11.38 -15.07 1.00
C SER A 94 12.21 -15.82 -0.04
N GLY A 95 11.93 -15.58 -1.32
CA GLY A 95 12.88 -15.83 -2.41
C GLY A 95 13.83 -14.65 -2.61
N ALA A 96 14.55 -14.66 -3.73
CA ALA A 96 15.48 -13.61 -4.14
C ALA A 96 14.77 -12.35 -4.64
N ASP A 97 15.31 -11.18 -4.27
CA ASP A 97 14.78 -9.84 -4.59
C ASP A 97 13.26 -9.70 -4.35
N PRO A 98 12.77 -9.84 -3.10
CA PRO A 98 11.36 -9.65 -2.81
C PRO A 98 10.96 -8.17 -3.00
N GLU A 99 9.84 -7.92 -3.67
CA GLU A 99 9.46 -6.56 -4.11
C GLU A 99 8.27 -5.97 -3.36
N GLN A 100 7.06 -6.45 -3.67
CA GLN A 100 5.86 -6.23 -2.89
C GLN A 100 5.37 -7.52 -2.24
N PHE A 101 4.59 -7.36 -1.18
CA PHE A 101 3.82 -8.42 -0.58
C PHE A 101 2.43 -7.93 -0.18
N ALA A 102 1.53 -8.87 0.08
CA ALA A 102 0.22 -8.59 0.64
C ALA A 102 -0.11 -9.56 1.78
N LEU A 103 -0.55 -8.99 2.91
CA LEU A 103 -0.98 -9.76 4.07
C LEU A 103 -2.45 -10.16 3.92
N HIS A 104 -2.70 -11.46 3.94
CA HIS A 104 -4.03 -12.01 3.85
C HIS A 104 -4.93 -11.54 5.02
N PRO A 105 -6.25 -11.35 4.83
CA PRO A 105 -7.17 -10.90 5.88
C PRO A 105 -7.22 -11.75 7.16
N ASN A 106 -6.76 -13.00 7.10
CA ASN A 106 -6.56 -13.85 8.30
C ASN A 106 -5.40 -13.39 9.20
N ASN A 107 -4.62 -12.39 8.77
CA ASN A 107 -3.45 -11.82 9.46
C ASN A 107 -2.30 -12.81 9.69
N LYS A 108 -2.27 -13.91 8.94
CA LYS A 108 -1.30 -15.01 9.12
C LYS A 108 -0.47 -15.30 7.89
N TRP A 109 -1.05 -15.15 6.70
CA TRP A 109 -0.38 -15.53 5.47
C TRP A 109 0.09 -14.30 4.71
N LEU A 110 1.38 -14.23 4.45
CA LEU A 110 2.00 -13.18 3.65
C LEU A 110 2.35 -13.75 2.27
N TYR A 111 1.78 -13.17 1.21
CA TYR A 111 2.11 -13.51 -0.18
C TYR A 111 3.19 -12.54 -0.64
N ILE A 112 4.35 -13.06 -1.04
CA ILE A 112 5.56 -12.27 -1.35
C ILE A 112 5.92 -12.50 -2.82
N SER A 113 6.06 -11.42 -3.58
CA SER A 113 6.55 -11.44 -4.95
C SER A 113 8.07 -11.43 -4.94
N ASN A 114 8.73 -12.44 -5.53
CA ASN A 114 10.19 -12.54 -5.60
C ASN A 114 10.65 -12.38 -7.05
N GLU A 115 11.19 -11.21 -7.39
CA GLU A 115 11.38 -10.74 -8.76
C GLU A 115 12.37 -11.64 -9.54
N ASP A 116 13.49 -11.98 -8.92
CA ASP A 116 14.57 -12.74 -9.57
C ASP A 116 14.23 -14.23 -9.75
N ASP A 117 13.30 -14.76 -8.96
CA ASP A 117 12.95 -16.19 -8.96
C ASP A 117 11.75 -16.53 -9.88
N ALA A 118 10.99 -15.54 -10.34
CA ALA A 118 9.68 -15.75 -10.99
C ALA A 118 8.70 -16.57 -10.11
N LEU A 119 8.74 -16.32 -8.80
CA LEU A 119 7.96 -17.04 -7.78
C LEU A 119 7.16 -16.09 -6.89
N VAL A 120 6.00 -16.57 -6.46
CA VAL A 120 5.32 -16.07 -5.26
C VAL A 120 5.57 -17.04 -4.10
N THR A 121 6.11 -16.53 -3.00
CA THR A 121 6.30 -17.29 -1.75
C THR A 121 5.19 -16.94 -0.77
N VAL A 122 4.53 -17.94 -0.20
CA VAL A 122 3.51 -17.78 0.84
C VAL A 122 4.09 -18.17 2.18
N VAL A 123 4.05 -17.28 3.16
CA VAL A 123 4.66 -17.48 4.49
C VAL A 123 3.63 -17.36 5.60
N ASP A 124 3.68 -18.26 6.56
CA ASP A 124 3.03 -18.10 7.87
C ASP A 124 3.87 -17.14 8.74
N VAL A 125 3.33 -15.96 9.05
CA VAL A 125 4.06 -14.92 9.77
C VAL A 125 4.19 -15.19 11.27
N ASP A 126 3.38 -16.10 11.83
CA ASP A 126 3.41 -16.44 13.25
C ASP A 126 4.58 -17.40 13.50
N ASN A 127 4.74 -18.43 12.66
CA ASN A 127 5.73 -19.49 12.82
C ASN A 127 6.93 -19.38 11.86
N GLU A 128 6.93 -18.42 10.94
CA GLU A 128 8.04 -18.14 10.01
C GLU A 128 8.26 -19.27 8.98
N GLU A 129 7.19 -20.00 8.64
CA GLU A 129 7.23 -21.16 7.75
C GLU A 129 6.77 -20.81 6.33
N VAL A 130 7.50 -21.30 5.32
CA VAL A 130 7.06 -21.26 3.92
C VAL A 130 5.96 -22.30 3.72
N LEU A 131 4.75 -21.83 3.39
CA LEU A 131 3.57 -22.65 3.15
C LEU A 131 3.45 -23.11 1.70
N ALA A 132 3.89 -22.27 0.76
CA ALA A 132 3.86 -22.55 -0.67
C ALA A 132 4.89 -21.71 -1.43
N GLN A 133 5.32 -22.24 -2.57
CA GLN A 133 6.03 -21.50 -3.61
C GLN A 133 5.26 -21.74 -4.91
N ILE A 134 4.89 -20.66 -5.59
CA ILE A 134 3.97 -20.69 -6.72
C ILE A 134 4.69 -20.07 -7.92
N ASP A 135 4.85 -20.87 -8.97
CA ASP A 135 5.41 -20.40 -10.25
C ASP A 135 4.49 -19.34 -10.86
N VAL A 136 5.07 -18.19 -11.21
CA VAL A 136 4.41 -17.09 -11.90
C VAL A 136 5.22 -16.68 -13.15
N GLY A 137 4.92 -15.51 -13.72
CA GLY A 137 5.66 -14.96 -14.85
C GLY A 137 6.99 -14.32 -14.43
N VAL A 138 7.82 -14.00 -15.42
CA VAL A 138 9.12 -13.36 -15.25
C VAL A 138 9.00 -11.94 -14.67
N GLU A 139 9.90 -11.62 -13.74
CA GLU A 139 9.97 -10.35 -12.99
C GLU A 139 8.64 -10.03 -12.27
N PRO A 140 8.20 -10.87 -11.32
CA PRO A 140 7.02 -10.56 -10.54
C PRO A 140 7.32 -9.41 -9.56
N GLU A 141 6.45 -8.39 -9.52
CA GLU A 141 6.66 -7.20 -8.66
C GLU A 141 5.47 -6.93 -7.75
N GLY A 142 4.30 -6.62 -8.33
CA GLY A 142 3.11 -6.22 -7.60
C GLY A 142 2.38 -7.38 -6.94
N MET A 143 1.80 -7.15 -5.77
CA MET A 143 1.04 -8.17 -5.05
C MET A 143 -0.18 -7.56 -4.34
N GLY A 144 -1.34 -8.21 -4.46
CA GLY A 144 -2.55 -7.84 -3.73
C GLY A 144 -3.34 -9.06 -3.28
N VAL A 145 -4.00 -8.98 -2.13
CA VAL A 145 -4.96 -9.99 -1.66
C VAL A 145 -6.33 -9.33 -1.52
N SER A 146 -7.37 -9.99 -2.03
CA SER A 146 -8.74 -9.48 -1.97
C SER A 146 -9.20 -9.30 -0.52
N PRO A 147 -10.04 -8.29 -0.21
CA PRO A 147 -10.56 -8.08 1.14
C PRO A 147 -11.31 -9.28 1.73
N ASP A 148 -11.97 -10.09 0.89
CA ASP A 148 -12.62 -11.34 1.30
C ASP A 148 -11.64 -12.52 1.46
N GLY A 149 -10.38 -12.32 1.11
CA GLY A 149 -9.27 -13.25 1.26
C GLY A 149 -9.19 -14.33 0.20
N LYS A 150 -10.15 -14.45 -0.72
CA LYS A 150 -10.20 -15.59 -1.66
C LYS A 150 -9.13 -15.57 -2.74
N TRP A 151 -8.70 -14.38 -3.14
CA TRP A 151 -7.78 -14.19 -4.26
C TRP A 151 -6.52 -13.48 -3.81
N ALA A 152 -5.37 -14.01 -4.19
CA ALA A 152 -4.14 -13.26 -4.29
C ALA A 152 -3.84 -13.04 -5.78
N VAL A 153 -3.37 -11.84 -6.15
CA VAL A 153 -2.99 -11.53 -7.52
C VAL A 153 -1.60 -10.91 -7.53
N ASN A 154 -0.74 -11.46 -8.38
CA ASN A 154 0.61 -10.99 -8.62
C ASN A 154 0.74 -10.42 -10.03
N THR A 155 1.52 -9.36 -10.21
CA THR A 155 1.90 -8.87 -11.54
C THR A 155 3.25 -9.41 -11.93
N SER A 156 3.43 -9.76 -13.20
CA SER A 156 4.75 -10.05 -13.79
C SER A 156 5.12 -8.99 -14.83
N GLU A 157 6.16 -8.21 -14.57
CA GLU A 157 6.59 -7.05 -15.36
C GLU A 157 6.87 -7.46 -16.81
N THR A 158 7.77 -8.43 -17.02
CA THR A 158 8.23 -8.82 -18.35
C THR A 158 7.18 -9.65 -19.11
N THR A 159 6.38 -10.44 -18.40
CA THR A 159 5.38 -11.31 -19.05
C THR A 159 4.05 -10.58 -19.33
N ASN A 160 3.85 -9.39 -18.77
CA ASN A 160 2.65 -8.56 -18.95
C ASN A 160 1.35 -9.27 -18.49
N MET A 161 1.41 -9.97 -17.36
CA MET A 161 0.29 -10.76 -16.85
C MET A 161 -0.06 -10.41 -15.41
N LEU A 162 -1.33 -10.67 -15.07
CA LEU A 162 -1.84 -10.82 -13.72
C LEU A 162 -2.01 -12.32 -13.44
N HIS A 163 -1.44 -12.80 -12.35
CA HIS A 163 -1.46 -14.21 -11.94
C HIS A 163 -2.48 -14.40 -10.81
N TRP A 164 -3.56 -15.14 -11.07
CA TRP A 164 -4.64 -15.37 -10.11
C TRP A 164 -4.41 -16.60 -9.26
N ILE A 165 -4.18 -16.40 -7.97
CA ILE A 165 -3.90 -17.44 -6.99
C ILE A 165 -5.11 -17.62 -6.09
N ASP A 166 -5.67 -18.84 -6.07
CA ASP A 166 -6.68 -19.23 -5.08
C ASP A 166 -5.97 -19.44 -3.74
N THR A 167 -6.31 -18.63 -2.75
CA THR A 167 -5.65 -18.64 -1.43
C THR A 167 -6.03 -19.85 -0.58
N SER A 168 -7.15 -20.51 -0.88
CA SER A 168 -7.58 -21.70 -0.15
C SER A 168 -6.75 -22.92 -0.50
N THR A 169 -6.18 -22.95 -1.71
CA THR A 169 -5.33 -24.03 -2.21
C THR A 169 -3.88 -23.61 -2.45
N ASN A 170 -3.57 -22.30 -2.45
CA ASN A 170 -2.31 -21.72 -2.88
C ASN A 170 -1.90 -22.20 -4.28
N GLN A 171 -2.84 -22.20 -5.21
CA GLN A 171 -2.60 -22.60 -6.60
C GLN A 171 -2.86 -21.45 -7.55
N LEU A 172 -1.97 -21.28 -8.54
CA LEU A 172 -2.24 -20.45 -9.71
C LEU A 172 -3.34 -21.12 -10.53
N VAL A 173 -4.47 -20.43 -10.72
CA VAL A 173 -5.64 -20.99 -11.40
C VAL A 173 -6.00 -20.28 -12.69
N ASP A 174 -5.48 -19.07 -12.92
CA ASP A 174 -5.72 -18.31 -14.14
C ASP A 174 -4.70 -17.18 -14.34
N ASN A 175 -4.62 -16.67 -15.57
CA ASN A 175 -3.80 -15.52 -15.92
C ASN A 175 -4.56 -14.53 -16.80
N THR A 176 -4.48 -13.25 -16.48
CA THR A 176 -5.04 -12.17 -17.31
C THR A 176 -3.92 -11.41 -17.99
N LEU A 177 -3.91 -11.35 -19.33
CA LEU A 177 -2.98 -10.52 -20.08
C LEU A 177 -3.36 -9.04 -19.92
N VAL A 178 -2.37 -8.21 -19.61
CA VAL A 178 -2.50 -6.74 -19.48
C VAL A 178 -1.46 -6.03 -20.37
N ASP A 179 -1.52 -4.70 -20.40
CA ASP A 179 -0.55 -3.90 -21.15
C ASP A 179 0.84 -3.95 -20.49
N GLN A 180 1.83 -3.40 -21.21
CA GLN A 180 3.24 -3.61 -20.90
C GLN A 180 3.67 -3.15 -19.50
N ARG A 181 4.46 -4.01 -18.84
CA ARG A 181 5.13 -3.76 -17.56
C ARG A 181 4.17 -3.46 -16.41
N PRO A 182 3.35 -4.44 -15.98
CA PRO A 182 2.43 -4.24 -14.87
C PRO A 182 3.14 -4.16 -13.51
N ARG A 183 2.86 -3.10 -12.75
CA ARG A 183 3.56 -2.77 -11.48
C ARG A 183 2.76 -3.12 -10.24
N HIS A 184 1.46 -2.82 -10.25
CA HIS A 184 0.67 -2.82 -9.03
C HIS A 184 -0.75 -3.27 -9.28
N VAL A 185 -1.34 -3.90 -8.26
CA VAL A 185 -2.76 -4.25 -8.22
C VAL A 185 -3.41 -3.79 -6.92
N GLU A 186 -4.64 -3.27 -7.00
CA GLU A 186 -5.44 -2.86 -5.84
C GLU A 186 -6.86 -3.39 -6.02
N PHE A 187 -7.33 -4.18 -5.04
CA PHE A 187 -8.72 -4.62 -5.00
C PHE A 187 -9.61 -3.52 -4.45
N ASN A 188 -10.84 -3.42 -4.96
CA ASN A 188 -11.85 -2.59 -4.31
C ASN A 188 -12.36 -3.27 -3.02
N LYS A 189 -13.01 -2.48 -2.16
CA LYS A 189 -13.39 -2.89 -0.79
C LYS A 189 -14.31 -4.11 -0.74
N ASP A 190 -15.16 -4.31 -1.75
CA ASP A 190 -16.10 -5.43 -1.81
C ASP A 190 -15.55 -6.67 -2.54
N SER A 191 -14.27 -6.64 -2.97
CA SER A 191 -13.58 -7.72 -3.67
C SER A 191 -14.16 -8.06 -5.06
N THR A 192 -14.95 -7.17 -5.66
CA THR A 192 -15.58 -7.42 -6.97
C THR A 192 -14.75 -6.92 -8.16
N LEU A 193 -13.89 -5.94 -7.93
CA LEU A 193 -13.02 -5.35 -8.95
C LEU A 193 -11.55 -5.34 -8.49
N LEU A 194 -10.67 -5.58 -9.46
CA LEU A 194 -9.23 -5.40 -9.33
C LEU A 194 -8.78 -4.31 -10.30
N TRP A 195 -8.00 -3.36 -9.83
CA TRP A 195 -7.35 -2.35 -10.67
C TRP A 195 -5.88 -2.69 -10.80
N ALA A 196 -5.36 -2.73 -12.02
CA ALA A 196 -3.98 -3.10 -12.32
C ALA A 196 -3.30 -2.04 -13.19
N SER A 197 -2.16 -1.51 -12.75
CA SER A 197 -1.37 -0.55 -13.52
C SER A 197 -0.39 -1.24 -14.45
N SER A 198 -0.24 -0.71 -15.66
CA SER A 198 0.77 -1.08 -16.65
C SER A 198 1.64 0.14 -16.94
N GLU A 199 2.85 0.17 -16.37
CA GLU A 199 3.71 1.35 -16.36
C GLU A 199 4.11 1.77 -17.78
N ILE A 200 4.75 0.87 -18.53
CA ILE A 200 5.18 1.15 -19.90
C ILE A 200 3.97 1.24 -20.84
N GLY A 201 2.94 0.44 -20.59
CA GLY A 201 1.67 0.50 -21.31
C GLY A 201 0.97 1.86 -21.20
N GLY A 202 1.22 2.62 -20.13
CA GLY A 202 0.57 3.90 -19.89
C GLY A 202 -0.90 3.79 -19.48
N THR A 203 -1.33 2.62 -19.02
CA THR A 203 -2.74 2.29 -18.79
C THR A 203 -3.01 1.70 -17.41
N VAL A 204 -4.26 1.77 -16.98
CA VAL A 204 -4.77 1.01 -15.83
C VAL A 204 -5.94 0.14 -16.31
N SER A 205 -5.85 -1.17 -16.09
CA SER A 205 -6.94 -2.11 -16.36
C SER A 205 -7.82 -2.26 -15.14
N VAL A 206 -9.13 -2.21 -15.31
CA VAL A 206 -10.13 -2.60 -14.31
C VAL A 206 -10.66 -3.97 -14.70
N VAL A 207 -10.55 -4.92 -13.79
CA VAL A 207 -10.82 -6.34 -14.01
C VAL A 207 -11.96 -6.76 -13.11
N ASP A 208 -12.96 -7.45 -13.68
CA ASP A 208 -14.01 -8.15 -12.93
C ASP A 208 -13.39 -9.36 -12.24
N VAL A 209 -13.47 -9.45 -10.91
CA VAL A 209 -12.77 -10.48 -10.12
C VAL A 209 -13.39 -11.87 -10.31
N GLU A 210 -14.70 -11.96 -10.50
CA GLU A 210 -15.38 -13.26 -10.67
C GLU A 210 -15.02 -13.87 -12.03
N LYS A 211 -14.96 -13.04 -13.07
CA LYS A 211 -14.68 -13.49 -14.45
C LYS A 211 -13.21 -13.45 -14.80
N ARG A 212 -12.40 -12.66 -14.07
CA ARG A 212 -10.98 -12.37 -14.34
C ARG A 212 -10.76 -11.73 -15.71
N GLU A 213 -11.77 -10.97 -16.16
CA GLU A 213 -11.81 -10.31 -17.46
C GLU A 213 -11.70 -8.79 -17.30
N ILE A 214 -10.91 -8.16 -18.18
CA ILE A 214 -10.80 -6.70 -18.22
C ILE A 214 -12.12 -6.11 -18.71
N ILE A 215 -12.74 -5.27 -17.87
CA ILE A 215 -13.99 -4.56 -18.20
C ILE A 215 -13.75 -3.12 -18.64
N LYS A 216 -12.59 -2.55 -18.30
CA LYS A 216 -12.20 -1.19 -18.68
C LYS A 216 -10.68 -1.06 -18.75
N THR A 217 -10.20 -0.30 -19.72
CA THR A 217 -8.82 0.19 -19.76
C THR A 217 -8.84 1.71 -19.71
N LEU A 218 -8.17 2.27 -18.71
CA LEU A 218 -7.99 3.70 -18.49
C LEU A 218 -6.72 4.17 -19.19
N ASN A 219 -6.79 5.37 -19.76
CA ASN A 219 -5.66 6.08 -20.36
C ASN A 219 -5.57 7.47 -19.73
N PHE A 220 -4.37 8.04 -19.69
CA PHE A 220 -4.13 9.32 -19.05
C PHE A 220 -3.49 10.31 -20.02
N LYS A 221 -3.86 11.58 -19.90
CA LYS A 221 -3.35 12.66 -20.76
C LYS A 221 -3.17 13.94 -19.97
N ILE A 222 -1.92 14.25 -19.67
CA ILE A 222 -1.53 15.49 -19.00
C ILE A 222 -1.08 16.50 -20.06
N LYS A 223 -1.63 17.71 -20.01
CA LYS A 223 -1.27 18.78 -20.95
C LYS A 223 0.21 19.14 -20.83
N GLY A 224 0.94 19.09 -21.94
CA GLY A 224 2.35 19.47 -21.99
C GLY A 224 3.33 18.37 -21.53
N VAL A 225 2.82 17.17 -21.18
CA VAL A 225 3.64 16.00 -20.86
C VAL A 225 3.56 15.01 -22.03
N HIS A 226 4.71 14.49 -22.46
CA HIS A 226 4.75 13.48 -23.51
C HIS A 226 4.11 12.17 -23.02
N PRO A 227 3.29 11.46 -23.83
CA PRO A 227 2.62 10.22 -23.42
C PRO A 227 3.55 9.19 -22.78
N ASP A 228 4.75 8.98 -23.31
CA ASP A 228 5.74 8.03 -22.75
C ASP A 228 6.20 8.35 -21.32
N LYS A 229 5.91 9.54 -20.79
CA LYS A 229 6.18 9.91 -19.39
C LYS A 229 4.97 9.68 -18.48
N VAL A 230 3.78 9.48 -19.06
CA VAL A 230 2.53 9.26 -18.34
C VAL A 230 2.38 7.77 -18.04
N GLN A 231 3.17 7.31 -17.08
CA GLN A 231 3.28 5.90 -16.74
C GLN A 231 2.65 5.63 -15.36
N PRO A 232 1.54 4.88 -15.27
CA PRO A 232 0.88 4.58 -14.01
C PRO A 232 1.65 3.53 -13.20
N VAL A 233 1.73 3.75 -11.89
CA VAL A 233 2.39 2.84 -10.93
C VAL A 233 1.46 2.49 -9.78
N GLY A 234 1.56 3.13 -8.60
CA GLY A 234 0.66 2.89 -7.47
C GLY A 234 -0.78 3.32 -7.75
N ILE A 235 -1.74 2.56 -7.21
CA ILE A 235 -3.18 2.82 -7.27
C ILE A 235 -3.71 2.78 -5.83
N LYS A 236 -4.63 3.69 -5.49
CA LYS A 236 -5.37 3.62 -4.23
C LYS A 236 -6.82 3.96 -4.42
N LEU A 237 -7.69 3.09 -3.93
CA LEU A 237 -9.14 3.24 -4.00
C LEU A 237 -9.66 3.75 -2.66
N SER A 238 -10.49 4.79 -2.68
CA SER A 238 -11.17 5.25 -1.46
C SER A 238 -12.21 4.23 -1.01
N SER A 239 -12.36 4.07 0.30
CA SER A 239 -13.23 3.05 0.89
C SER A 239 -14.72 3.28 0.64
N ASP A 240 -15.12 4.50 0.28
CA ASP A 240 -16.47 4.87 -0.16
C ASP A 240 -16.74 4.57 -1.65
N GLY A 241 -15.71 4.11 -2.38
CA GLY A 241 -15.77 3.80 -3.81
C GLY A 241 -15.97 5.02 -4.70
N LYS A 242 -15.67 6.23 -4.22
CA LYS A 242 -15.79 7.48 -4.97
C LYS A 242 -14.59 7.72 -5.89
N TYR A 243 -13.38 7.58 -5.35
CA TYR A 243 -12.16 7.93 -6.05
C TYR A 243 -11.21 6.75 -6.21
N ALA A 244 -10.53 6.75 -7.35
CA ALA A 244 -9.28 6.05 -7.54
C ALA A 244 -8.19 7.09 -7.77
N PHE A 245 -7.13 7.02 -6.98
CA PHE A 245 -5.93 7.83 -7.16
C PHE A 245 -4.86 6.97 -7.82
N VAL A 246 -4.28 7.47 -8.91
CA VAL A 246 -3.27 6.74 -9.70
C VAL A 246 -2.02 7.57 -9.80
N ALA A 247 -0.90 7.04 -9.32
CA ALA A 247 0.39 7.69 -9.44
C ALA A 247 0.92 7.55 -10.87
N LEU A 248 1.19 8.68 -11.52
CA LEU A 248 1.78 8.77 -12.86
C LEU A 248 3.26 9.15 -12.69
N GLY A 249 4.08 8.13 -12.47
CA GLY A 249 5.39 8.26 -11.83
C GLY A 249 6.31 9.27 -12.48
N PRO A 250 6.83 9.01 -13.70
CA PRO A 250 7.71 9.93 -14.42
C PRO A 250 7.07 11.26 -14.80
N ALA A 251 5.73 11.35 -14.80
CA ALA A 251 5.00 12.58 -15.04
C ALA A 251 4.91 13.47 -13.79
N ASN A 252 5.20 12.97 -12.59
CA ASN A 252 5.10 13.70 -11.32
C ASN A 252 3.66 14.13 -10.98
N HIS A 253 2.67 13.30 -11.32
CA HIS A 253 1.27 13.62 -11.05
C HIS A 253 0.53 12.46 -10.41
N ILE A 254 -0.48 12.77 -9.60
CA ILE A 254 -1.55 11.84 -9.24
C ILE A 254 -2.76 12.14 -10.13
N ALA A 255 -3.24 11.17 -10.89
CA ALA A 255 -4.55 11.25 -11.52
C ALA A 255 -5.63 10.97 -10.49
N VAL A 256 -6.66 11.82 -10.45
CA VAL A 256 -7.89 11.57 -9.69
C VAL A 256 -8.93 11.05 -10.65
N VAL A 257 -9.45 9.85 -10.40
CA VAL A 257 -10.42 9.17 -11.25
C VAL A 257 -11.70 8.93 -10.45
N ASP A 258 -12.86 9.18 -11.05
CA ASP A 258 -14.12 8.71 -10.49
C ASP A 258 -14.20 7.19 -10.64
N ALA A 259 -14.21 6.47 -9.52
CA ALA A 259 -14.06 5.02 -9.52
C ALA A 259 -15.30 4.27 -10.07
N LYS A 260 -16.42 4.97 -10.28
CA LYS A 260 -17.67 4.37 -10.78
C LYS A 260 -17.84 4.58 -12.28
N THR A 261 -17.50 5.77 -12.76
CA THR A 261 -17.64 6.16 -14.17
C THR A 261 -16.36 5.95 -14.96
N TYR A 262 -15.22 5.79 -14.27
CA TYR A 262 -13.88 5.67 -14.84
C TYR A 262 -13.42 6.93 -15.57
N GLU A 263 -14.03 8.08 -15.26
CA GLU A 263 -13.63 9.38 -15.80
C GLU A 263 -12.48 9.97 -14.99
N VAL A 264 -11.45 10.48 -15.70
CA VAL A 264 -10.37 11.24 -15.05
C VAL A 264 -10.88 12.65 -14.73
N LEU A 265 -10.89 12.99 -13.45
CA LEU A 265 -11.41 14.24 -12.93
C LEU A 265 -10.34 15.33 -12.87
N ASP A 266 -9.13 14.99 -12.44
CA ASP A 266 -8.04 15.95 -12.26
C ASP A 266 -6.65 15.30 -12.29
N TYR A 267 -5.62 16.12 -12.40
CA TYR A 267 -4.21 15.74 -12.28
C TYR A 267 -3.51 16.64 -11.25
N LEU A 268 -3.10 16.07 -10.14
CA LEU A 268 -2.45 16.78 -9.03
C LEU A 268 -0.94 16.71 -9.19
N LEU A 269 -0.27 17.85 -9.35
CA LEU A 269 1.19 17.93 -9.44
C LEU A 269 1.81 17.62 -8.07
N VAL A 270 2.70 16.65 -8.01
CA VAL A 270 3.42 16.20 -6.80
C VAL A 270 4.93 16.25 -7.04
N GLY A 271 5.71 15.68 -6.11
CA GLY A 271 7.16 15.56 -6.23
C GLY A 271 7.61 14.69 -7.41
N ARG A 272 8.94 14.63 -7.61
CA ARG A 272 9.53 13.96 -8.76
C ARG A 272 9.54 12.44 -8.59
N ARG A 273 9.08 11.73 -9.62
CA ARG A 273 8.96 10.26 -9.67
C ARG A 273 8.07 9.74 -8.54
N VAL A 274 6.77 9.96 -8.68
CA VAL A 274 5.78 9.48 -7.71
C VAL A 274 5.62 7.95 -7.77
N TRP A 275 5.35 7.30 -6.64
CA TRP A 275 5.21 5.85 -6.49
C TRP A 275 3.91 5.46 -5.78
N HIS A 276 3.98 4.85 -4.61
CA HIS A 276 2.82 4.33 -3.89
C HIS A 276 2.21 5.40 -2.99
N MET A 277 1.05 5.06 -2.43
CA MET A 277 0.27 5.98 -1.64
C MET A 277 -0.55 5.25 -0.59
N ALA A 278 -0.87 5.95 0.50
CA ALA A 278 -1.72 5.46 1.57
C ALA A 278 -2.61 6.58 2.09
N PHE A 279 -3.86 6.25 2.39
CA PHE A 279 -4.73 7.15 3.13
C PHE A 279 -4.34 7.16 4.60
N ASN A 280 -4.62 8.28 5.28
CA ASN A 280 -4.75 8.27 6.72
C ASN A 280 -6.05 7.55 7.15
N ILE A 281 -6.24 7.35 8.45
CA ILE A 281 -7.26 6.43 8.97
C ILE A 281 -8.71 6.79 8.58
N ASP A 282 -9.02 8.08 8.43
CA ASP A 282 -10.34 8.59 8.06
C ASP A 282 -10.45 8.95 6.58
N GLU A 283 -9.40 8.68 5.80
CA GLU A 283 -9.26 8.99 4.37
C GLU A 283 -9.42 10.48 4.03
N SER A 284 -9.33 11.40 5.00
CA SER A 284 -9.32 12.84 4.72
C SER A 284 -8.03 13.30 4.03
N ARG A 285 -6.94 12.53 4.18
CA ARG A 285 -5.64 12.80 3.57
C ARG A 285 -5.09 11.57 2.88
N LEU A 286 -4.47 11.80 1.72
CA LEU A 286 -3.70 10.81 0.97
C LEU A 286 -2.22 11.22 0.98
N LEU A 287 -1.34 10.31 1.36
CA LEU A 287 0.11 10.48 1.30
C LEU A 287 0.65 9.73 0.11
N THR A 288 1.58 10.32 -0.65
CA THR A 288 2.26 9.64 -1.76
C THR A 288 3.76 9.94 -1.79
N THR A 289 4.55 8.91 -2.06
CA THR A 289 6.02 8.95 -2.06
C THR A 289 6.56 9.45 -3.38
N ASN A 290 7.58 10.31 -3.34
CA ASN A 290 8.24 10.85 -4.52
C ASN A 290 9.74 10.50 -4.50
N GLY A 291 10.09 9.44 -5.22
CA GLY A 291 11.41 8.80 -5.13
C GLY A 291 12.57 9.76 -5.44
N VAL A 292 12.49 10.47 -6.56
CA VAL A 292 13.61 11.29 -7.05
C VAL A 292 13.79 12.58 -6.26
N SER A 293 12.70 13.19 -5.76
CA SER A 293 12.80 14.39 -4.91
C SER A 293 13.03 14.07 -3.43
N GLY A 294 12.80 12.83 -2.99
CA GLY A 294 13.05 12.38 -1.62
C GLY A 294 12.08 13.00 -0.63
N ASP A 295 10.81 13.07 -0.98
CA ASP A 295 9.76 13.68 -0.17
C ASP A 295 8.43 12.92 -0.31
N VAL A 296 7.50 13.18 0.59
CA VAL A 296 6.13 12.71 0.55
C VAL A 296 5.19 13.88 0.33
N SER A 297 4.35 13.81 -0.70
CA SER A 297 3.28 14.78 -0.91
C SER A 297 2.03 14.37 -0.13
N VAL A 298 1.41 15.33 0.55
CA VAL A 298 0.15 15.14 1.28
C VAL A 298 -0.95 15.84 0.50
N ILE A 299 -2.02 15.10 0.18
CA ILE A 299 -3.18 15.56 -0.56
C ILE A 299 -4.38 15.58 0.38
N ASP A 300 -5.10 16.69 0.42
CA ASP A 300 -6.42 16.82 1.02
C ASP A 300 -7.46 16.22 0.06
N VAL A 301 -8.19 15.20 0.50
CA VAL A 301 -9.05 14.38 -0.36
C VAL A 301 -10.36 15.08 -0.70
N ASP A 302 -10.86 15.92 0.20
CA ASP A 302 -12.10 16.68 -0.02
C ASP A 302 -11.92 17.77 -1.06
N SER A 303 -10.84 18.54 -0.95
CA SER A 303 -10.55 19.64 -1.88
C SER A 303 -9.76 19.20 -3.11
N LEU A 304 -9.23 17.98 -3.13
CA LEU A 304 -8.34 17.42 -4.15
C LEU A 304 -7.12 18.32 -4.39
N LYS A 305 -6.42 18.71 -3.31
CA LYS A 305 -5.26 19.60 -3.38
C LYS A 305 -4.07 19.01 -2.65
N VAL A 306 -2.89 19.17 -3.24
CA VAL A 306 -1.62 18.94 -2.53
C VAL A 306 -1.43 20.09 -1.53
N ILE A 307 -1.36 19.75 -0.25
CA ILE A 307 -1.29 20.71 0.86
C ILE A 307 0.09 20.81 1.50
N LYS A 308 0.93 19.79 1.34
CA LYS A 308 2.26 19.73 1.96
C LYS A 308 3.20 18.81 1.19
N SER A 309 4.49 19.12 1.25
CA SER A 309 5.59 18.21 0.94
C SER A 309 6.43 18.02 2.21
N ILE A 310 6.71 16.77 2.58
CA ILE A 310 7.42 16.38 3.79
C ILE A 310 8.72 15.71 3.37
N LYS A 311 9.85 16.24 3.82
CA LYS A 311 11.16 15.68 3.49
C LYS A 311 11.38 14.37 4.23
N VAL A 312 11.76 13.31 3.51
CA VAL A 312 12.14 12.00 4.06
C VAL A 312 13.52 11.59 3.54
N GLY A 313 13.87 10.31 3.66
CA GLY A 313 15.08 9.75 3.08
C GLY A 313 15.09 9.76 1.54
N ARG A 314 16.16 9.21 0.96
CA ARG A 314 16.38 9.15 -0.48
C ARG A 314 15.62 7.98 -1.10
N TYR A 315 14.99 8.25 -2.24
CA TYR A 315 14.21 7.25 -2.98
C TYR A 315 13.08 6.63 -2.13
N PRO A 316 12.19 7.45 -1.55
CA PRO A 316 11.03 6.92 -0.87
C PRO A 316 10.13 6.18 -1.86
N TRP A 317 9.66 5.00 -1.48
CA TRP A 317 8.93 4.10 -2.38
C TRP A 317 7.58 3.69 -1.83
N GLY A 318 7.55 3.01 -0.68
CA GLY A 318 6.34 2.54 -0.02
C GLY A 318 5.89 3.47 1.10
N VAL A 319 4.59 3.50 1.40
CA VAL A 319 4.04 4.22 2.55
C VAL A 319 2.85 3.47 3.14
N VAL A 320 2.77 3.43 4.48
CA VAL A 320 1.61 2.94 5.24
C VAL A 320 1.30 3.89 6.40
N VAL A 321 0.06 3.88 6.90
CA VAL A 321 -0.38 4.71 8.03
C VAL A 321 -0.97 3.83 9.12
N ALA A 322 -0.50 3.99 10.36
CA ALA A 322 -0.97 3.28 11.55
C ALA A 322 -1.79 4.18 12.48
#